data_AF-A0A972D1Q0-F1
#
_entry.id   AF-A0A972D1Q0-F1
#
_cell.length_a   1.000
_cell.length_b   1.000
_cell.length_c   1.000
_cell.angle_alpha   90.00
_cell.angle_beta   90.00
_cell.angle_gamma   90.00
#
_symmetry.space_group_name_H-M   'P 1'
#
loop_
_entity.id
_entity.type
_entity.pdbx_description
1 polymer ?
#
loop_
_entity_poly.entity_id
_entity_poly.type
_entity_poly.pdbx_seq_one_letter_code
_entity_poly.pdbx_strand_id
1 'polypeptide(L)'
;MKIKLGLLASLEGHLFKDGRIIIGDVAFESRNLLEQCKVRFLDYWDDEEIYFVFDEFKKSFPNRDISFTPISHCAGIIQLRKLY
;
A
#
# COMPACT_ATOMS: atom_id res chain seq x y z
N MET A 1 -5.60 7.35 -4.19
CA MET A 1 -5.74 5.87 -4.21
C MET A 1 -6.16 5.32 -5.57
N LYS A 2 -7.15 5.89 -6.28
CA LYS A 2 -7.58 5.39 -7.62
C LYS A 2 -6.44 5.22 -8.63
N ILE A 3 -5.52 6.18 -8.71
CA ILE A 3 -4.35 6.13 -9.62
C ILE A 3 -3.45 4.94 -9.27
N LYS A 4 -3.06 4.80 -7.99
CA LYS A 4 -2.24 3.69 -7.49
C LYS A 4 -2.89 2.33 -7.82
N LEU A 5 -4.22 2.18 -7.62
CA LEU A 5 -4.95 0.96 -7.99
C LEU A 5 -4.98 0.70 -9.50
N GLY A 6 -5.18 1.74 -10.31
CA GLY A 6 -5.18 1.63 -11.78
C GLY A 6 -3.84 1.16 -12.33
N LEU A 7 -2.73 1.68 -11.78
CA LEU A 7 -1.39 1.22 -12.11
C LEU A 7 -1.20 -0.26 -11.79
N LEU A 8 -1.60 -0.70 -10.60
CA LEU A 8 -1.47 -2.12 -10.20
C LEU A 8 -2.27 -3.04 -11.12
N ALA A 9 -3.50 -2.68 -11.47
CA ALA A 9 -4.31 -3.44 -12.41
C ALA A 9 -3.64 -3.53 -13.80
N SER A 10 -3.01 -2.44 -14.27
CA SER A 10 -2.25 -2.45 -15.53
C SER A 10 -1.03 -3.37 -15.45
N LEU A 11 -0.28 -3.35 -14.34
CA LEU A 11 0.94 -4.15 -14.17
C LEU A 11 0.63 -5.66 -14.11
N GLU A 12 -0.52 -6.05 -13.60
CA GLU A 12 -0.90 -7.46 -13.47
C GLU A 12 -1.09 -8.19 -14.79
N GLY A 13 -1.47 -7.47 -15.85
CA GLY A 13 -1.52 -8.00 -17.21
C GLY A 13 -0.16 -8.50 -17.71
N HIS A 14 0.94 -8.03 -17.09
CA HIS A 14 2.31 -8.36 -17.48
C HIS A 14 2.99 -9.40 -16.57
N LEU A 15 2.33 -9.86 -15.51
CA LEU A 15 2.89 -10.85 -14.60
C LEU A 15 2.61 -12.28 -15.07
N PHE A 16 3.62 -13.14 -15.00
CA PHE A 16 3.41 -14.59 -15.05
C PHE A 16 2.63 -15.08 -13.82
N LYS A 17 2.12 -16.31 -13.91
CA LYS A 17 1.55 -17.01 -12.74
C LYS A 17 2.58 -17.01 -11.60
N ASP A 18 2.13 -16.76 -10.38
CA ASP A 18 2.96 -16.60 -9.18
C ASP A 18 3.92 -15.40 -9.17
N GLY A 19 3.88 -14.56 -10.22
CA GLY A 19 4.55 -13.27 -10.25
C GLY A 19 4.07 -12.36 -9.13
N ARG A 20 4.94 -11.46 -8.68
CA ARG A 20 4.67 -10.56 -7.55
C ARG A 20 4.89 -9.11 -7.94
N ILE A 21 4.02 -8.24 -7.41
CA ILE A 21 4.27 -6.80 -7.32
C ILE A 21 4.72 -6.52 -5.90
N ILE A 22 5.85 -5.83 -5.77
CA ILE A 22 6.40 -5.41 -4.48
C ILE A 22 6.46 -3.89 -4.50
N ILE A 23 5.83 -3.27 -3.51
CA ILE A 23 5.72 -1.82 -3.37
C ILE A 23 6.40 -1.45 -2.07
N GLY A 24 7.50 -0.70 -2.12
CA GLY A 24 8.05 0.00 -0.97
C GLY A 24 7.59 1.45 -1.03
N ASP A 25 6.91 1.94 0.00
CA ASP A 25 6.40 3.30 0.05
C ASP A 25 6.28 3.78 1.51
N VAL A 26 6.00 5.07 1.68
CA VAL A 26 5.44 5.61 2.92
C VAL A 26 4.05 5.00 3.09
N ALA A 27 3.96 4.04 4.00
CA ALA A 27 2.83 3.16 4.14
C ALA A 27 2.63 2.77 5.61
N PHE A 28 1.37 2.70 6.00
CA PHE A 28 0.94 2.43 7.36
C PHE A 28 0.07 1.18 7.37
N GLU A 29 0.22 0.36 8.41
CA GLU A 29 -0.61 -0.84 8.56
C GLU A 29 -2.10 -0.49 8.73
N SER A 30 -2.38 0.51 9.59
CA SER A 30 -3.74 0.96 9.91
C SER A 30 -3.89 2.48 9.81
N ARG A 31 -5.16 2.93 9.68
CA ARG A 31 -5.51 4.36 9.66
C ARG A 31 -5.04 5.08 10.92
N ASN A 32 -5.11 4.42 12.06
CA ASN A 32 -4.71 4.99 13.34
C ASN A 32 -3.20 5.36 13.34
N LEU A 33 -2.34 4.51 12.78
CA LEU A 33 -0.91 4.78 12.67
C LEU A 33 -0.61 5.98 11.74
N LEU A 34 -1.36 6.11 10.63
CA LEU A 34 -1.28 7.28 9.76
C LEU A 34 -1.60 8.56 10.54
N GLU A 35 -2.74 8.59 11.24
CA GLU A 35 -3.17 9.79 11.97
C GLU A 35 -2.18 10.16 13.10
N GLN A 36 -1.64 9.17 13.81
CA GLN A 36 -0.58 9.42 14.80
C GLN A 36 0.68 10.04 14.16
N CYS A 37 1.07 9.53 12.98
CA CYS A 37 2.20 10.08 12.23
C CYS A 37 1.90 11.51 11.75
N LYS A 38 0.69 11.76 11.26
CA LYS A 38 0.23 13.10 10.84
C LYS A 38 0.31 14.11 11.97
N VAL A 39 -0.19 13.76 13.16
CA VAL A 39 -0.11 14.66 14.33
C VAL A 39 1.34 14.96 14.70
N ARG A 40 2.23 13.96 14.63
CA ARG A 40 3.65 14.12 14.97
C ARG A 40 4.41 15.01 13.98
N PHE A 41 4.06 14.97 12.70
CA PHE A 41 4.76 15.67 11.64
C PHE A 41 3.86 16.71 10.95
N LEU A 42 2.93 17.31 11.69
CA LEU A 42 1.89 18.19 11.14
C LEU A 42 2.47 19.32 10.27
N ASP A 43 3.56 19.94 10.71
CA ASP A 43 4.21 21.05 10.01
C ASP A 43 4.89 20.64 8.69
N TYR A 44 5.15 19.34 8.51
CA TYR A 44 5.80 18.76 7.33
C TYR A 44 4.87 17.81 6.57
N TRP A 45 3.59 17.77 6.95
CA TRP A 45 2.65 16.82 6.38
C TRP A 45 2.31 17.21 4.95
N ASP A 46 2.47 16.28 4.01
CA ASP A 46 2.00 16.47 2.64
C ASP A 46 0.53 16.03 2.56
N ASP A 47 -0.38 17.01 2.50
CA ASP A 47 -1.82 16.78 2.34
C ASP A 47 -2.21 16.43 0.89
N GLU A 48 -1.33 16.65 -0.10
CA GLU A 48 -1.56 16.25 -1.48
C GLU A 48 -1.22 14.77 -1.71
N GLU A 49 -0.29 14.22 -0.92
CA GLU A 49 0.10 12.82 -1.00
C GLU A 49 -1.00 11.87 -0.47
N ILE A 50 -1.27 10.82 -1.26
CA ILE A 50 -2.20 9.77 -0.86
C ILE A 50 -1.42 8.56 -0.34
N TYR A 51 -1.12 8.59 0.96
CA TYR A 51 -0.43 7.52 1.67
C TYR A 51 -1.18 6.20 1.65
N PHE A 52 -0.43 5.10 1.67
CA PHE A 52 -1.01 3.77 1.80
C PHE A 52 -1.43 3.50 3.24
N VAL A 53 -2.68 3.06 3.39
CA VAL A 53 -3.19 2.43 4.61
C VAL A 53 -3.54 0.99 4.26
N PHE A 54 -2.72 0.03 4.71
CA PHE A 54 -2.80 -1.35 4.28
C PHE A 54 -4.17 -1.98 4.54
N ASP A 55 -4.73 -1.76 5.73
CA ASP A 55 -6.05 -2.28 6.11
C ASP A 55 -7.19 -1.84 5.20
N GLU A 56 -7.07 -0.67 4.58
CA GLU A 56 -8.05 -0.16 3.64
C GLU A 56 -7.72 -0.61 2.22
N PHE A 57 -6.44 -0.58 1.88
CA PHE A 57 -5.93 -1.01 0.59
C PHE A 57 -6.27 -2.47 0.30
N LYS A 58 -6.07 -3.37 1.26
CA LYS A 58 -6.36 -4.81 1.12
C LYS A 58 -7.84 -5.10 0.80
N LYS A 59 -8.77 -4.23 1.20
CA LYS A 59 -10.20 -4.37 0.88
C LYS A 59 -10.49 -4.24 -0.61
N SER A 60 -9.60 -3.59 -1.36
CA SER A 60 -9.68 -3.51 -2.83
C SER A 60 -9.27 -4.82 -3.52
N PHE A 61 -8.74 -5.79 -2.76
CA PHE A 61 -8.22 -7.06 -3.27
C PHE A 61 -8.69 -8.26 -2.43
N PRO A 62 -10.00 -8.49 -2.28
CA PRO A 62 -10.57 -9.44 -1.31
C PRO A 62 -10.15 -10.91 -1.54
N ASN A 63 -9.74 -11.27 -2.76
CA ASN A 63 -9.40 -12.64 -3.15
C ASN A 63 -7.92 -12.77 -3.57
N ARG A 64 -7.04 -11.90 -3.08
CA ARG A 64 -5.61 -11.93 -3.43
C ARG A 64 -4.75 -12.27 -2.23
N ASP A 65 -3.65 -12.96 -2.53
CA ASP A 65 -2.54 -13.10 -1.60
C ASP A 65 -1.80 -11.77 -1.54
N ILE A 66 -2.13 -10.99 -0.51
CA ILE A 66 -1.59 -9.67 -0.23
C ILE A 66 -1.03 -9.63 1.19
N SER A 67 0.19 -9.12 1.35
CA SER A 67 0.84 -8.98 2.65
C SER A 67 1.43 -7.58 2.83
N PHE A 68 1.66 -7.23 4.10
CA PHE A 68 2.36 -6.02 4.50
C PHE A 68 3.52 -6.39 5.42
N THR A 69 4.67 -5.78 5.22
CA THR A 69 5.83 -5.88 6.10
C THR A 69 6.21 -4.47 6.54
N PRO A 70 6.01 -4.11 7.83
CA PRO A 70 6.44 -2.81 8.34
C PRO A 70 7.98 -2.73 8.32
N ILE A 71 8.51 -1.61 7.86
CA ILE A 71 9.96 -1.32 7.84
C ILE A 71 10.31 -0.26 8.88
N SER A 72 9.44 0.73 9.07
CA SER A 72 9.60 1.78 10.09
C SER A 72 8.23 2.28 10.56
N HIS A 73 8.20 3.37 11.33
CA HIS A 73 6.98 3.99 11.82
C HIS A 73 6.08 4.57 10.70
N CYS A 74 6.63 4.82 9.51
CA CYS A 74 5.89 5.36 8.36
C CYS A 74 6.21 4.66 7.04
N ALA A 75 7.07 3.63 7.05
CA ALA A 75 7.46 2.92 5.84
C ALA A 75 7.09 1.43 5.92
N GLY A 76 6.67 0.88 4.79
CA GLY A 76 6.33 -0.53 4.69
C GLY A 76 6.43 -1.06 3.28
N ILE A 77 6.49 -2.39 3.20
CA ILE A 77 6.47 -3.14 1.94
C ILE A 77 5.11 -3.81 1.80
N ILE A 78 4.41 -3.53 0.71
CA ILE A 78 3.19 -4.25 0.30
C ILE A 78 3.60 -5.24 -0.78
N GLN A 79 3.19 -6.50 -0.65
CA GLN A 79 3.39 -7.52 -1.66
C GLN A 79 2.05 -8.03 -2.16
N LEU A 80 1.87 -8.09 -3.48
CA LEU A 80 0.73 -8.71 -4.13
C LEU A 80 1.21 -9.87 -5.00
N ARG A 81 0.63 -11.06 -4.84
CA ARG A 81 0.94 -12.22 -5.68
C ARG A 81 -0.21 -12.50 -6.65
N LYS A 82 0.13 -12.75 -7.92
CA LYS A 82 -0.80 -13.22 -8.95
C LYS A 82 -1.04 -14.71 -8.79
N LEU A 83 -2.26 -15.08 -8.40
CA LEU A 83 -2.63 -16.48 -8.14
C LEU A 83 -3.09 -17.24 -9.40
N TYR A 84 -3.63 -16.52 -10.39
CA TYR A 84 -4.15 -17.09 -11.64
C TYR A 84 -3.84 -16.20 -12.85
#